data_AF-A0A8S1X5G9-F1
#
_entry.id   AF-A0A8S1X5G9-F1
#
_cell.length_a   1.000
_cell.length_b   1.000
_cell.length_c   1.000
_cell.angle_alpha   90.00
_cell.angle_beta   90.00
_cell.angle_gamma   90.00
#
_symmetry.space_group_name_H-M   'P 1'
#
loop_
_entity.id
_entity.type
_entity.pdbx_description
1 polymer ?
#
loop_
_entity_poly.entity_id
_entity_poly.type
_entity_poly.pdbx_seq_one_letter_code
_entity_poly.pdbx_strand_id
1 'polypeptide(L)'
;MSTRILIQYNERWINEATVIDKCPEKDKRLCTKLGICFSNSNKHPKLQVKQCGLVVKDNSFGSKKFIACDPVIPQEGIHEFTFQINKNGAVYVGMCILDKINFESGYVNIWDNHNHGTYLLCNDGFAFSNDSPQENKVETHFKFQKSDKITVFVNQTTKTIKWHKFGTNEIIQMRFKNNKNLYPCLMIEGQKITIMD
;
A
#
# COMPACT_ATOMS: atom_id res chain seq x y z
N MET A 1 -20.03 -25.13 37.26
CA MET A 1 -20.02 -23.66 37.25
C MET A 1 -19.09 -23.22 36.12
N SER A 2 -19.65 -22.77 34.99
CA SER A 2 -18.89 -22.42 33.79
C SER A 2 -19.20 -20.96 33.45
N THR A 3 -18.18 -20.12 33.60
CA THR A 3 -18.29 -18.67 33.38
C THR A 3 -18.06 -18.40 31.89
N ARG A 4 -19.14 -18.14 31.15
CA ARG A 4 -19.07 -17.63 29.78
C ARG A 4 -18.77 -16.14 29.82
N ILE A 5 -17.56 -15.77 29.43
CA ILE A 5 -17.19 -14.37 29.16
C ILE A 5 -17.69 -14.03 27.75
N LEU A 6 -18.75 -13.23 27.70
CA LEU A 6 -19.23 -12.59 26.47
C LEU A 6 -18.33 -11.40 26.18
N ILE A 7 -17.46 -11.53 25.18
CA ILE A 7 -16.73 -10.40 24.60
C ILE A 7 -17.70 -9.65 23.70
N GLN A 8 -18.28 -8.56 24.22
CA GLN A 8 -18.99 -7.58 23.41
C GLN A 8 -17.98 -6.87 22.49
N TYR A 9 -18.01 -7.21 21.21
CA TYR A 9 -17.33 -6.44 20.18
C TYR A 9 -18.02 -5.08 20.06
N ASN A 10 -17.27 -4.02 20.35
CA ASN A 10 -17.69 -2.64 20.22
C ASN A 10 -17.79 -2.28 18.73
N GLU A 11 -18.99 -2.37 18.13
CA GLU A 11 -19.28 -1.93 16.75
C GLU A 11 -19.27 -0.39 16.55
N ARG A 12 -18.66 0.35 17.49
CA ARG A 12 -18.81 1.81 17.56
C ARG A 12 -17.86 2.62 16.68
N TRP A 13 -16.95 1.98 15.94
CA TRP A 13 -15.90 2.67 15.17
C TRP A 13 -16.02 2.56 13.64
N ILE A 14 -17.00 1.83 13.11
CA ILE A 14 -17.16 1.70 11.64
C ILE A 14 -18.07 2.79 11.05
N ASN A 15 -18.87 3.49 11.87
CA ASN A 15 -19.85 4.47 11.37
C ASN A 15 -19.37 5.93 11.31
N GLU A 16 -18.12 6.22 11.66
CA GLU A 16 -17.54 7.58 11.49
C GLU A 16 -16.58 7.69 10.29
N ALA A 17 -16.41 6.61 9.51
CA ALA A 17 -15.57 6.61 8.30
C ALA A 17 -16.30 7.15 7.05
N THR A 18 -17.55 7.59 7.16
CA THR A 18 -18.39 8.04 6.04
C THR A 18 -18.58 9.55 5.96
N VAL A 19 -17.63 10.35 6.46
CA VAL A 19 -17.39 11.64 5.82
C VAL A 19 -16.44 11.35 4.66
N ILE A 20 -17.04 11.03 3.52
CA ILE A 20 -16.36 11.01 2.24
C ILE A 20 -15.96 12.47 1.98
N ASP A 21 -14.79 12.86 2.49
CA ASP A 21 -14.01 13.91 1.87
C ASP A 21 -13.69 13.38 0.47
N LYS A 22 -14.61 13.64 -0.46
CA LYS A 22 -14.26 13.86 -1.86
C LYS A 22 -12.97 14.65 -1.77
N CYS A 23 -11.85 14.17 -2.31
CA CYS A 23 -10.68 15.03 -2.47
C CYS A 23 -11.24 16.32 -3.07
N PRO A 24 -11.32 17.43 -2.30
CA PRO A 24 -12.03 18.58 -2.78
C PRO A 24 -11.31 18.96 -4.08
N GLU A 25 -12.04 19.25 -5.15
CA GLU A 25 -11.40 19.59 -6.44
C GLU A 25 -10.37 20.73 -6.29
N LYS A 26 -10.44 21.48 -5.19
CA LYS A 26 -9.43 22.45 -4.75
C LYS A 26 -8.05 21.83 -4.40
N ASP A 27 -7.98 20.62 -3.85
CA ASP A 27 -6.71 19.96 -3.48
C ASP A 27 -5.98 19.33 -4.66
N LYS A 28 -6.64 19.10 -5.80
CA LYS A 28 -5.96 18.59 -7.00
C LYS A 28 -4.81 19.49 -7.47
N ARG A 29 -4.88 20.80 -7.18
CA ARG A 29 -3.81 21.75 -7.53
C ARG A 29 -2.55 21.60 -6.66
N LEU A 30 -2.66 20.92 -5.52
CA LEU A 30 -1.57 20.67 -4.59
C LEU A 30 -1.02 19.24 -4.67
N CYS A 31 -1.68 18.37 -5.43
CA CYS A 31 -1.23 17.00 -5.66
C CYS A 31 -0.14 16.98 -6.74
N THR A 32 1.04 16.48 -6.37
CA THR A 32 2.19 16.35 -7.28
C THR A 32 2.37 14.90 -7.67
N LYS A 33 2.51 14.63 -8.97
CA LYS A 33 2.91 13.30 -9.44
C LYS A 33 4.35 13.04 -9.06
N LEU A 34 4.60 11.92 -8.39
CA LEU A 34 5.91 11.62 -7.83
C LEU A 34 6.94 11.18 -8.90
N GLY A 35 6.50 10.57 -10.00
CA GLY A 35 7.39 10.13 -11.07
C GLY A 35 8.27 8.95 -10.63
N ILE A 36 7.61 7.84 -10.28
CA ILE A 36 8.28 6.70 -9.64
C ILE A 36 8.87 5.70 -10.64
N CYS A 37 9.89 4.96 -10.22
CA CYS A 37 10.42 3.81 -10.93
C CYS A 37 10.80 2.69 -9.94
N PHE A 38 10.67 1.44 -10.35
CA PHE A 38 11.09 0.29 -9.55
C PHE A 38 12.61 0.33 -9.32
N SER A 39 13.01 0.26 -8.05
CA SER A 39 14.41 0.31 -7.68
C SER A 39 15.14 -0.97 -8.09
N ASN A 40 16.33 -0.83 -8.68
CA ASN A 40 17.17 -1.98 -9.01
C ASN A 40 17.92 -2.54 -7.80
N SER A 41 18.18 -1.72 -6.78
CA SER A 41 18.89 -2.10 -5.56
C SER A 41 17.92 -2.52 -4.45
N ASN A 42 16.80 -1.83 -4.29
CA ASN A 42 15.84 -2.08 -3.21
C ASN A 42 14.74 -3.06 -3.66
N LYS A 43 15.14 -4.27 -4.04
CA LYS A 43 14.23 -5.32 -4.51
C LYS A 43 14.70 -6.71 -4.12
N HIS A 44 13.74 -7.63 -4.02
CA HIS A 44 14.06 -9.03 -3.89
C HIS A 44 14.87 -9.56 -5.10
N PRO A 45 15.90 -10.39 -4.91
CA PRO A 45 16.80 -10.84 -5.99
C PRO A 45 16.08 -11.53 -7.15
N LYS A 46 15.00 -12.27 -6.88
CA LYS A 46 14.19 -12.96 -7.91
C LYS A 46 13.29 -12.05 -8.75
N LEU A 47 13.14 -10.77 -8.39
CA LEU A 47 12.36 -9.81 -9.16
C LEU A 47 13.15 -9.27 -10.33
N GLN A 48 12.51 -9.22 -11.50
CA GLN A 48 13.07 -8.63 -12.71
C GLN A 48 12.44 -7.28 -12.96
N VAL A 49 13.26 -6.24 -12.93
CA VAL A 49 12.88 -4.88 -13.33
C VAL A 49 13.21 -4.71 -14.81
N LYS A 50 12.27 -4.16 -15.58
CA LYS A 50 12.34 -4.00 -17.04
C LYS A 50 11.82 -2.62 -17.44
N GLN A 51 11.99 -2.28 -18.72
CA GLN A 51 11.47 -1.04 -19.31
C GLN A 51 11.87 0.20 -18.50
N CYS A 52 13.18 0.36 -18.29
CA CYS A 52 13.73 1.51 -17.57
C CYS A 52 13.14 1.72 -16.16
N GLY A 53 12.78 0.65 -15.46
CA GLY A 53 12.21 0.75 -14.11
C GLY A 53 10.68 0.78 -14.06
N LEU A 54 9.97 0.77 -15.20
CA LEU A 54 8.51 0.90 -15.21
C LEU A 54 7.76 -0.42 -15.06
N VAL A 55 8.44 -1.56 -15.22
CA VAL A 55 7.82 -2.88 -15.13
C VAL A 55 8.59 -3.77 -14.19
N VAL A 56 7.88 -4.41 -13.25
CA VAL A 56 8.40 -5.49 -12.43
C VAL A 56 7.71 -6.79 -12.75
N LYS A 57 8.48 -7.88 -12.81
CA LYS A 57 7.99 -9.24 -13.05
C LYS A 57 8.54 -10.21 -12.01
N ASP A 58 7.64 -10.99 -11.44
CA ASP A 58 7.93 -12.19 -10.67
C ASP A 58 7.52 -13.43 -11.49
N ASN A 59 8.50 -14.28 -11.82
CA ASN A 59 8.26 -15.54 -12.52
C ASN A 59 8.13 -16.74 -11.57
N SER A 60 8.33 -16.54 -10.27
CA SER A 60 8.31 -17.61 -9.27
C SER A 60 6.99 -17.64 -8.50
N PHE A 61 6.55 -18.84 -8.15
CA PHE A 61 5.35 -19.09 -7.36
C PHE A 61 5.73 -19.55 -5.95
N GLY A 62 4.85 -19.37 -4.96
CA GLY A 62 4.98 -19.93 -3.62
C GLY A 62 5.62 -19.02 -2.58
N SER A 63 5.98 -17.79 -2.93
CA SER A 63 6.39 -16.79 -1.95
C SER A 63 6.14 -15.37 -2.44
N LYS A 64 5.87 -14.46 -1.52
CA LYS A 64 5.76 -13.03 -1.80
C LYS A 64 7.16 -12.42 -1.89
N LYS A 65 7.34 -11.45 -2.79
CA LYS A 65 8.58 -10.70 -2.96
C LYS A 65 8.31 -9.23 -2.83
N PHE A 66 9.23 -8.54 -2.18
CA PHE A 66 9.13 -7.12 -1.91
C PHE A 66 10.00 -6.30 -2.86
N ILE A 67 9.52 -5.12 -3.23
CA ILE A 67 10.26 -4.12 -4.00
C ILE A 67 9.83 -2.72 -3.59
N ALA A 68 10.80 -1.83 -3.44
CA ALA A 68 10.56 -0.40 -3.29
C ALA A 68 10.79 0.33 -4.62
N CYS A 69 10.22 1.52 -4.73
CA CYS A 69 10.40 2.42 -5.85
C CYS A 69 11.24 3.61 -5.43
N ASP A 70 11.94 4.20 -6.39
CA ASP A 70 12.57 5.51 -6.30
C ASP A 70 11.65 6.55 -6.96
N PRO A 71 11.62 7.83 -6.54
CA PRO A 71 12.36 8.40 -5.43
C PRO A 71 11.65 8.20 -4.07
N VAL A 72 12.30 8.69 -3.00
CA VAL A 72 11.64 8.92 -1.71
C VAL A 72 10.46 9.88 -1.88
N ILE A 73 9.36 9.62 -1.16
CA ILE A 73 8.22 10.52 -1.10
C ILE A 73 8.66 11.78 -0.33
N PRO A 74 8.57 13.00 -0.91
CA PRO A 74 8.92 14.22 -0.21
C PRO A 74 8.14 14.36 1.10
N GLN A 75 8.74 15.01 2.09
CA GLN A 75 8.19 15.11 3.46
C GLN A 75 7.08 16.17 3.59
N GLU A 76 6.74 16.88 2.52
CA GLU A 76 5.73 17.94 2.50
C GLU A 76 4.81 17.79 1.29
N GLY A 77 3.56 18.22 1.42
CA GLY A 77 2.58 18.21 0.34
C GLY A 77 1.83 16.88 0.15
N ILE A 78 1.16 16.78 -0.99
CA ILE A 78 0.39 15.60 -1.40
C ILE A 78 1.06 15.02 -2.64
N HIS A 79 1.40 13.73 -2.58
CA HIS A 79 2.06 13.03 -3.68
C HIS A 79 1.20 11.90 -4.19
N GLU A 80 1.15 11.72 -5.50
CA GLU A 80 0.46 10.60 -6.13
C GLU A 80 1.39 9.75 -7.01
N PHE A 81 1.09 8.45 -7.05
CA PHE A 81 1.70 7.49 -7.97
C PHE A 81 0.68 6.39 -8.30
N THR A 82 0.80 5.79 -9.49
CA THR A 82 -0.20 4.83 -9.98
C THR A 82 0.44 3.52 -10.44
N PHE A 83 -0.14 2.40 -9.98
CA PHE A 83 0.20 1.05 -10.43
C PHE A 83 -0.93 0.45 -11.26
N GLN A 84 -0.59 -0.18 -12.39
CA GLN A 84 -1.50 -1.03 -13.16
C GLN A 84 -1.21 -2.51 -12.90
N ILE A 85 -2.25 -3.25 -12.55
CA ILE A 85 -2.17 -4.69 -12.29
C ILE A 85 -2.27 -5.45 -13.62
N ASN A 86 -1.20 -6.10 -14.09
CA ASN A 86 -1.24 -6.75 -15.42
C ASN A 86 -1.63 -8.24 -15.38
N LYS A 87 -1.57 -8.89 -14.22
CA LYS A 87 -1.81 -10.33 -14.06
C LYS A 87 -2.57 -10.61 -12.76
N ASN A 88 -3.14 -11.81 -12.64
CA ASN A 88 -3.81 -12.29 -11.43
C ASN A 88 -2.84 -12.93 -10.45
N GLY A 89 -2.96 -12.56 -9.18
CA GLY A 89 -2.37 -13.18 -8.00
C GLY A 89 -2.23 -12.14 -6.88
N ALA A 90 -1.52 -12.49 -5.80
CA ALA A 90 -1.45 -11.61 -4.64
C ALA A 90 -0.64 -10.35 -4.94
N VAL A 91 -1.24 -9.18 -4.72
CA VAL A 91 -0.62 -7.88 -4.89
C VAL A 91 -0.94 -7.00 -3.70
N TYR A 92 0.10 -6.35 -3.17
CA TYR A 92 0.01 -5.37 -2.12
C TYR A 92 0.61 -4.07 -2.64
N VAL A 93 -0.11 -2.97 -2.47
CA VAL A 93 0.27 -1.63 -2.94
C VAL A 93 0.34 -0.66 -1.77
N GLY A 94 1.36 0.20 -1.73
CA GLY A 94 1.42 1.26 -0.72
C GLY A 94 2.81 1.86 -0.57
N MET A 95 3.25 2.02 0.68
CA MET A 95 4.55 2.62 1.00
C MET A 95 5.29 1.87 2.11
N CYS A 96 6.61 2.00 2.15
CA CYS A 96 7.48 1.36 3.12
C CYS A 96 8.58 2.28 3.65
N ILE A 97 9.21 1.81 4.72
CA ILE A 97 10.40 2.38 5.33
C ILE A 97 11.56 1.43 5.02
N LEU A 98 12.50 1.85 4.16
CA LEU A 98 13.55 0.96 3.62
C LEU A 98 14.35 0.24 4.71
N ASP A 99 14.68 0.92 5.81
CA ASP A 99 15.50 0.37 6.89
C ASP A 99 14.84 -0.77 7.69
N LYS A 100 13.54 -1.01 7.47
CA LYS A 100 12.77 -2.10 8.07
C LYS A 100 12.60 -3.30 7.16
N ILE A 101 12.97 -3.19 5.89
CA ILE A 101 12.69 -4.21 4.88
C ILE A 101 13.94 -5.05 4.62
N ASN A 102 13.82 -6.37 4.83
CA ASN A 102 14.80 -7.32 4.34
C ASN A 102 14.42 -7.78 2.93
N PHE A 103 15.04 -7.17 1.92
CA PHE A 103 14.76 -7.49 0.52
C PHE A 103 15.27 -8.88 0.10
N GLU A 104 16.34 -9.40 0.72
CA GLU A 104 16.90 -10.70 0.34
C GLU A 104 15.97 -11.87 0.63
N SER A 105 15.35 -11.86 1.82
CA SER A 105 14.35 -12.87 2.18
C SER A 105 12.99 -12.60 1.54
N GLY A 106 12.71 -11.32 1.21
CA GLY A 106 11.40 -10.86 0.74
C GLY A 106 10.33 -10.96 1.83
N TYR A 107 10.72 -11.32 3.04
CA TYR A 107 9.85 -11.54 4.17
C TYR A 107 9.66 -10.22 4.93
N VAL A 108 8.44 -9.74 4.91
CA VAL A 108 7.95 -8.71 5.82
C VAL A 108 6.86 -9.36 6.65
N ASN A 109 7.05 -9.46 7.97
CA ASN A 109 6.02 -10.02 8.85
C ASN A 109 4.89 -9.00 9.07
N ILE A 110 4.08 -8.79 8.04
CA ILE A 110 2.90 -7.93 8.12
C ILE A 110 1.74 -8.57 8.90
N TRP A 111 1.81 -9.88 9.15
CA TRP A 111 0.69 -10.67 9.67
C TRP A 111 0.63 -10.70 11.20
N ASP A 112 1.78 -10.73 11.86
CA ASP A 112 1.83 -11.01 13.30
C ASP A 112 2.17 -9.80 14.15
N ASN A 113 2.58 -8.67 13.54
CA ASN A 113 3.16 -7.55 14.26
C ASN A 113 2.70 -6.19 13.70
N HIS A 114 2.69 -5.18 14.56
CA HIS A 114 2.83 -3.78 14.14
C HIS A 114 4.34 -3.45 14.04
N ASN A 115 4.73 -2.28 13.54
CA ASN A 115 6.13 -1.90 13.32
C ASN A 115 6.88 -2.75 12.27
N HIS A 116 6.16 -3.31 11.29
CA HIS A 116 6.73 -4.10 10.18
C HIS A 116 7.37 -3.26 9.07
N GLY A 117 7.18 -1.95 9.10
CA GLY A 117 7.80 -1.00 8.18
C GLY A 117 6.98 -0.69 6.93
N THR A 118 5.70 -1.08 6.86
CA THR A 118 4.88 -0.89 5.66
C THR A 118 3.48 -0.36 5.94
N TYR A 119 2.88 0.27 4.94
CA TYR A 119 1.46 0.60 4.90
C TYR A 119 0.94 0.09 3.57
N LEU A 120 0.17 -0.99 3.59
CA LEU A 120 -0.16 -1.75 2.39
C LEU A 120 -1.66 -2.03 2.30
N LEU A 121 -2.15 -2.07 1.07
CA LEU A 121 -3.47 -2.60 0.73
C LEU A 121 -3.31 -3.81 -0.18
N CYS A 122 -3.83 -4.96 0.24
CA CYS A 122 -3.86 -6.18 -0.54
C CYS A 122 -5.06 -6.20 -1.47
N ASN A 123 -4.91 -6.86 -2.61
CA ASN A 123 -5.93 -6.95 -3.65
C ASN A 123 -7.20 -7.72 -3.24
N ASP A 124 -7.10 -8.55 -2.20
CA ASP A 124 -8.24 -9.25 -1.56
C ASP A 124 -9.01 -8.38 -0.56
N GLY A 125 -8.54 -7.16 -0.29
CA GLY A 125 -9.20 -6.18 0.57
C GLY A 125 -8.61 -6.02 1.96
N PHE A 126 -7.53 -6.71 2.33
CA PHE A 126 -6.87 -6.49 3.62
C PHE A 126 -5.93 -5.28 3.61
N ALA A 127 -6.06 -4.40 4.60
CA ALA A 127 -5.17 -3.28 4.84
C ALA A 127 -4.21 -3.57 6.02
N PHE A 128 -2.96 -3.11 5.90
CA PHE A 128 -1.89 -3.36 6.87
C PHE A 128 -1.26 -2.03 7.28
N SER A 129 -1.23 -1.76 8.58
CA SER A 129 -0.72 -0.52 9.18
C SER A 129 0.54 -0.81 9.97
N ASN A 130 1.57 0.02 9.79
CA ASN A 130 2.77 -0.03 10.62
C ASN A 130 2.51 0.46 12.05
N ASP A 131 1.64 1.46 12.22
CA ASP A 131 1.59 2.26 13.45
C ASP A 131 0.43 1.92 14.38
N SER A 132 -0.62 1.28 13.86
CA SER A 132 -1.81 0.94 14.64
C SER A 132 -2.11 -0.55 14.53
N PRO A 133 -2.02 -1.31 15.63
CA PRO A 133 -2.49 -2.69 15.68
C PRO A 133 -3.97 -2.84 15.32
N GLN A 134 -4.79 -1.82 15.61
CA GLN A 134 -6.23 -1.80 15.32
C GLN A 134 -6.53 -1.60 13.83
N GLU A 135 -5.62 -0.95 13.10
CA GLU A 135 -5.73 -0.75 11.64
C GLU A 135 -4.89 -1.77 10.85
N ASN A 136 -4.14 -2.64 11.52
CA ASN A 136 -3.34 -3.68 10.87
C ASN A 136 -4.17 -4.94 10.63
N LYS A 137 -4.09 -5.49 9.41
CA LYS A 137 -4.83 -6.69 8.97
C LYS A 137 -6.35 -6.52 9.08
N VAL A 138 -6.84 -5.33 8.75
CA VAL A 138 -8.29 -5.04 8.71
C VAL A 138 -8.82 -5.38 7.33
N GLU A 139 -9.90 -6.17 7.26
CA GLU A 139 -10.60 -6.40 6.00
C GLU A 139 -11.41 -5.15 5.61
N THR A 140 -11.41 -4.86 4.32
CA THR A 140 -12.03 -3.66 3.75
C THR A 140 -12.89 -4.05 2.55
N HIS A 141 -13.79 -3.15 2.15
CA HIS A 141 -14.60 -3.32 0.94
C HIS A 141 -13.81 -3.04 -0.36
N PHE A 142 -12.61 -2.45 -0.27
CA PHE A 142 -11.80 -2.08 -1.43
C PHE A 142 -11.03 -3.31 -1.93
N LYS A 143 -11.50 -3.94 -3.00
CA LYS A 143 -10.85 -5.10 -3.64
C LYS A 143 -10.42 -4.74 -5.05
N PHE A 144 -9.34 -5.31 -5.56
CA PHE A 144 -8.89 -5.02 -6.92
C PHE A 144 -8.26 -6.24 -7.59
N GLN A 145 -8.17 -6.21 -8.92
CA GLN A 145 -7.76 -7.35 -9.73
C GLN A 145 -7.00 -6.90 -10.98
N LYS A 146 -6.68 -7.88 -11.84
CA LYS A 146 -6.06 -7.61 -13.14
C LYS A 146 -6.84 -6.54 -13.92
N SER A 147 -6.08 -5.69 -14.60
CA SER A 147 -6.50 -4.53 -15.37
C SER A 147 -6.89 -3.30 -14.56
N ASP A 148 -7.11 -3.42 -13.24
CA ASP A 148 -7.32 -2.26 -12.39
C ASP A 148 -6.05 -1.40 -12.32
N LYS A 149 -6.27 -0.09 -12.16
CA LYS A 149 -5.22 0.88 -11.86
C LYS A 149 -5.49 1.44 -10.47
N ILE A 150 -4.49 1.38 -9.60
CA ILE A 150 -4.60 1.86 -8.23
C ILE A 150 -3.70 3.08 -8.10
N THR A 151 -4.31 4.24 -7.85
CA THR A 151 -3.61 5.47 -7.51
C THR A 151 -3.50 5.56 -6.00
N VAL A 152 -2.29 5.78 -5.52
CA VAL A 152 -1.99 5.98 -4.11
C VAL A 152 -1.68 7.46 -3.91
N PHE A 153 -2.36 8.08 -2.96
CA PHE A 153 -2.10 9.45 -2.53
C PHE A 153 -1.48 9.42 -1.14
N VAL A 154 -0.43 10.18 -0.94
CA VAL A 154 0.23 10.34 0.36
C VAL A 154 0.22 11.81 0.72
N ASN A 155 -0.57 12.17 1.73
CA ASN A 155 -0.61 13.52 2.28
C ASN A 155 0.27 13.56 3.53
N GLN A 156 1.39 14.28 3.41
CA GLN A 156 2.37 14.39 4.50
C GLN A 156 1.93 15.35 5.60
N THR A 157 1.06 16.31 5.29
CA THR A 157 0.54 17.27 6.26
C THR A 157 -0.46 16.60 7.21
N THR A 158 -1.42 15.85 6.66
CA THR A 158 -2.43 15.13 7.45
C THR A 158 -1.97 13.75 7.88
N LYS A 159 -0.79 13.32 7.41
CA LYS A 159 -0.22 11.98 7.61
C LYS A 159 -1.23 10.89 7.25
N THR A 160 -1.73 10.95 6.02
CA THR A 160 -2.68 9.96 5.49
C THR A 160 -2.19 9.35 4.18
N ILE A 161 -2.40 8.04 4.03
CA ILE A 161 -2.29 7.32 2.76
C ILE A 161 -3.70 6.97 2.30
N LYS A 162 -3.98 7.17 1.02
CA LYS A 162 -5.29 6.92 0.40
C LYS A 162 -5.09 6.11 -0.88
N TRP A 163 -5.88 5.06 -1.05
CA TRP A 163 -5.94 4.27 -2.27
C TRP A 163 -7.23 4.56 -3.01
N HIS A 164 -7.11 4.79 -4.30
CA HIS A 164 -8.23 5.05 -5.21
C HIS A 164 -8.15 4.09 -6.39
N LYS A 165 -9.26 3.41 -6.69
CA LYS A 165 -9.37 2.59 -7.88
C LYS A 165 -9.79 3.48 -9.05
N PHE A 166 -8.94 3.59 -10.06
CA PHE A 166 -9.17 4.46 -11.20
C PHE A 166 -10.48 4.11 -11.92
N GLY A 167 -11.25 5.13 -12.28
CA GLY A 167 -12.54 4.95 -12.97
C GLY A 167 -13.71 4.55 -12.06
N THR A 168 -13.49 4.42 -10.75
CA THR A 168 -14.56 4.18 -9.77
C THR A 168 -14.54 5.25 -8.67
N ASN A 169 -15.56 5.22 -7.80
CA ASN A 169 -15.62 6.04 -6.59
C ASN A 169 -15.10 5.30 -5.35
N GLU A 170 -14.54 4.10 -5.50
CA GLU A 170 -14.02 3.31 -4.38
C GLU A 170 -12.73 3.95 -3.87
N ILE A 171 -12.73 4.29 -2.58
CA ILE A 171 -11.61 4.93 -1.90
C ILE A 171 -11.47 4.31 -0.52
N ILE A 172 -10.23 4.09 -0.09
CA ILE A 172 -9.92 3.79 1.29
C ILE A 172 -8.75 4.63 1.77
N GLN A 173 -8.72 4.98 3.05
CA GLN A 173 -7.64 5.74 3.65
C GLN A 173 -7.19 5.12 4.98
N MET A 174 -5.95 5.41 5.34
CA MET A 174 -5.33 5.02 6.60
C MET A 174 -4.45 6.17 7.09
N ARG A 175 -4.34 6.33 8.41
CA ARG A 175 -3.42 7.30 9.01
C ARG A 175 -2.05 6.65 9.25
N PHE A 176 -1.01 7.46 9.17
CA PHE A 176 0.32 7.10 9.62
C PHE A 176 0.84 8.15 10.61
N LYS A 177 1.85 7.80 11.38
CA LYS A 177 2.49 8.67 12.39
C LYS A 177 3.99 8.82 12.15
N ASN A 178 4.54 8.06 11.22
CA ASN A 178 5.97 8.00 11.02
C ASN A 178 6.50 9.23 10.26
N ASN A 179 7.60 9.79 10.74
CA ASN A 179 8.34 10.90 10.13
C ASN A 179 9.57 10.43 9.35
N LYS A 180 9.76 9.12 9.19
CA LYS A 180 10.83 8.55 8.39
C LYS A 180 10.60 8.82 6.90
N ASN A 181 11.66 8.59 6.12
CA ASN A 181 11.58 8.55 4.67
C ASN A 181 10.73 7.37 4.22
N LEU A 182 9.65 7.69 3.51
CA LEU A 182 8.70 6.73 2.97
C LEU A 182 8.95 6.57 1.48
N TYR A 183 8.87 5.33 1.01
CA TYR A 183 9.08 4.99 -0.40
C TYR A 183 7.87 4.24 -0.92
N PRO A 184 7.39 4.52 -2.15
CA PRO A 184 6.37 3.69 -2.78
C PRO A 184 6.87 2.26 -2.87
N CYS A 185 6.00 1.28 -2.64
CA CYS A 185 6.42 -0.12 -2.66
C CYS A 185 5.31 -1.06 -3.08
N LEU A 186 5.76 -2.27 -3.45
CA LEU A 186 4.91 -3.40 -3.76
C LEU A 186 5.38 -4.65 -3.03
N MET A 187 4.42 -5.50 -2.70
CA MET A 187 4.68 -6.91 -2.44
C MET A 187 3.86 -7.74 -3.42
N ILE A 188 4.49 -8.67 -4.13
CA ILE A 188 3.87 -9.43 -5.23
C ILE A 188 4.23 -10.91 -5.22
N GLU A 189 3.36 -11.74 -5.80
CA GLU A 189 3.61 -13.16 -6.02
C GLU A 189 3.12 -13.61 -7.41
N GLY A 190 4.04 -14.08 -8.25
CA GLY A 190 3.73 -14.61 -9.59
C GLY A 190 3.19 -13.58 -10.59
N GLN A 191 3.47 -12.29 -10.38
CA GLN A 191 2.84 -11.16 -11.07
C GLN A 191 3.72 -10.43 -12.08
N LYS A 192 3.04 -9.57 -12.87
CA LYS A 192 3.63 -8.46 -13.59
C LYS A 192 2.86 -7.19 -13.21
N ILE A 193 3.56 -6.13 -12.83
CA ILE A 193 2.99 -4.82 -12.50
C ILE A 193 3.72 -3.75 -13.31
N THR A 194 2.97 -2.73 -13.73
CA THR A 194 3.46 -1.56 -14.48
C THR A 194 3.18 -0.29 -13.70
N ILE A 195 4.15 0.63 -13.64
CA ILE A 195 3.97 2.00 -13.19
C ILE A 195 3.38 2.84 -14.33
N MET A 196 2.42 3.71 -14.03
CA MET A 196 1.64 4.48 -15.01
C MET A 196 1.96 5.99 -15.03
N ASP A 197 3.09 6.38 -14.45
CA ASP A 197 3.50 7.78 -14.29
C ASP A 197 3.89 8.46 -15.60
#